data_AF-A0AAV7M4W9-F1
#
_entry.id   AF-A0AAV7M4W9-F1
#
_cell.length_a   1.000
_cell.length_b   1.000
_cell.length_c   1.000
_cell.angle_alpha   90.00
_cell.angle_beta   90.00
_cell.angle_gamma   90.00
#
_symmetry.space_group_name_H-M   'P 1'
#
loop_
_entity.id
_entity.type
_entity.pdbx_description
1 polymer ?
#
loop_
_entity_poly.entity_id
_entity_poly.type
_entity_poly.pdbx_seq_one_letter_code
_entity_poly.pdbx_strand_id
1 'polypeptide(L)'
;MGEKPTLEDMIKQLAEGQRHLQLVWEAHQREAKEDREALQTALKSQATIMANNQLIHETALQKLTDTIAASKVHPNVPISVLQKFQEGEDPDSFFTNFERVASSAQWPEERWGQYIAPLLTGILQTAYQAANPGGTTPYKDIKRSILERVGHDTEYYRMTFREVKWGQSEDPHTFYFRVKDLGLK
;
A
#
# COMPACT_ATOMS: atom_id res chain seq x y z
N MET A 1 -33.91 -84.64 -32.74
CA MET A 1 -32.49 -84.78 -33.12
C MET A 1 -31.74 -83.62 -32.49
N GLY A 2 -31.06 -83.90 -31.39
CA GLY A 2 -30.06 -83.01 -30.79
C GLY A 2 -29.07 -83.97 -30.15
N GLU A 3 -27.95 -84.21 -30.83
CA GLU A 3 -26.89 -85.06 -30.27
C GLU A 3 -26.43 -84.45 -28.95
N LYS A 4 -26.43 -85.27 -27.89
CA LYS A 4 -25.92 -84.82 -26.59
C LYS A 4 -24.42 -84.59 -26.75
N PRO A 5 -23.88 -83.46 -26.27
CA PRO A 5 -22.47 -83.15 -26.40
C PRO A 5 -21.62 -84.26 -25.76
N THR A 6 -20.57 -84.64 -26.46
CA THR A 6 -19.64 -85.70 -26.04
C THR A 6 -18.78 -85.20 -24.87
N LEU A 7 -18.20 -86.10 -24.07
CA LEU A 7 -17.34 -85.72 -22.94
C LEU A 7 -16.16 -84.82 -23.38
N GLU A 8 -15.60 -85.06 -24.56
CA GLU A 8 -14.54 -84.24 -25.15
C GLU A 8 -15.02 -82.81 -25.47
N ASP A 9 -16.27 -82.66 -25.94
CA ASP A 9 -16.87 -81.36 -26.22
C ASP A 9 -17.08 -80.56 -24.91
N MET A 10 -17.49 -81.24 -23.83
CA MET A 10 -17.66 -80.62 -22.52
C MET A 10 -16.32 -80.17 -21.90
N ILE A 11 -15.27 -81.00 -22.03
CA ILE A 11 -13.91 -80.65 -21.57
C ILE A 11 -13.37 -79.46 -22.36
N LYS A 12 -13.59 -79.45 -23.68
CA LYS A 12 -13.19 -78.35 -24.55
C LYS A 12 -13.92 -77.05 -24.20
N GLN A 13 -15.24 -77.11 -24.00
CA GLN A 13 -16.04 -75.96 -23.56
C GLN A 13 -15.60 -75.43 -22.20
N LEU A 14 -15.25 -76.31 -21.25
CA LEU A 14 -14.75 -75.90 -19.94
C LEU A 14 -13.39 -75.19 -20.07
N ALA A 15 -12.47 -75.72 -20.88
CA ALA A 15 -11.16 -75.11 -21.13
C ALA A 15 -11.28 -73.77 -21.90
N GLU A 16 -12.26 -73.64 -22.79
CA GLU A 16 -12.61 -72.38 -23.45
C GLU A 16 -13.18 -71.36 -22.45
N GLY A 17 -14.07 -71.80 -21.56
CA GLY A 17 -14.61 -70.97 -20.48
C GLY A 17 -13.54 -70.47 -19.52
N GLN A 18 -12.59 -71.34 -19.12
CA GLN A 18 -11.46 -70.95 -18.27
C GLN A 18 -10.54 -69.94 -18.96
N ARG A 19 -10.23 -70.14 -20.26
CA ARG A 19 -9.46 -69.18 -21.05
C ARG A 19 -10.16 -67.84 -21.20
N HIS A 20 -11.48 -67.85 -21.40
CA HIS A 20 -12.27 -66.62 -21.48
C HIS A 20 -12.24 -65.83 -20.17
N LEU A 21 -12.42 -66.52 -19.03
CA LEU A 21 -12.32 -65.90 -17.70
C LEU A 21 -10.93 -65.32 -17.44
N GLN A 22 -9.87 -66.03 -17.84
CA GLN A 22 -8.48 -65.57 -17.74
C GLN A 22 -8.28 -64.27 -18.53
N LEU A 23 -8.75 -64.22 -19.79
CA LEU A 23 -8.63 -63.03 -20.64
C LEU A 23 -9.42 -61.83 -20.10
N VAL A 24 -10.63 -62.06 -19.59
CA VAL A 24 -11.46 -61.01 -18.97
C VAL A 24 -10.77 -60.47 -17.72
N TRP A 25 -10.20 -61.33 -16.89
CA TRP A 25 -9.43 -60.93 -15.72
C TRP A 25 -8.21 -60.08 -16.10
N GLU A 26 -7.44 -60.52 -17.09
CA GLU A 26 -6.26 -59.79 -17.57
C GLU A 26 -6.62 -58.44 -18.21
N ALA A 27 -7.71 -58.38 -18.98
CA ALA A 27 -8.21 -57.14 -19.57
C ALA A 27 -8.65 -56.15 -18.49
N HIS A 28 -9.38 -56.60 -17.46
CA HIS A 28 -9.79 -55.76 -16.35
C HIS A 28 -8.60 -55.23 -15.54
N GLN A 29 -7.56 -56.04 -15.34
CA GLN A 29 -6.32 -55.59 -14.70
C GLN A 29 -5.56 -54.56 -15.55
N ARG A 30 -5.60 -54.70 -16.88
CA ARG A 30 -4.99 -53.73 -17.80
C ARG A 30 -5.72 -52.40 -17.75
N GLU A 31 -7.04 -52.41 -17.84
CA GLU A 31 -7.89 -51.22 -17.73
C GLU A 31 -7.67 -50.51 -16.38
N ALA A 32 -7.70 -51.26 -15.27
CA ALA A 32 -7.44 -50.70 -13.95
C ALA A 32 -6.03 -50.08 -13.82
N LYS A 33 -5.04 -50.64 -14.51
CA LYS A 33 -3.67 -50.10 -14.54
C LYS A 33 -3.61 -48.82 -15.36
N GLU A 34 -4.24 -48.81 -16.54
CA GLU A 34 -4.32 -47.65 -17.43
C GLU A 34 -5.07 -46.50 -16.75
N ASP A 35 -6.19 -46.77 -16.08
CA ASP A 35 -6.94 -45.78 -15.31
C ASP A 35 -6.10 -45.19 -14.16
N ARG A 36 -5.36 -46.04 -13.44
CA ARG A 36 -4.46 -45.57 -12.38
C ARG A 36 -3.33 -44.70 -12.92
N GLU A 37 -2.76 -45.07 -14.07
CA GLU A 37 -1.72 -44.30 -14.74
C GLU A 37 -2.26 -42.97 -15.29
N ALA A 38 -3.47 -42.96 -15.84
CA ALA A 38 -4.19 -41.77 -16.29
C ALA A 38 -4.46 -40.82 -15.12
N LEU A 39 -4.94 -41.34 -13.98
CA LEU A 39 -5.15 -40.56 -12.75
C LEU A 39 -3.84 -39.97 -12.22
N GLN A 40 -2.76 -40.75 -12.17
CA GLN A 40 -1.45 -40.24 -11.76
C GLN A 40 -0.94 -39.16 -12.70
N THR A 41 -1.17 -39.31 -14.01
CA THR A 41 -0.78 -38.33 -15.02
C THR A 41 -1.58 -37.04 -14.87
N ALA A 42 -2.88 -37.14 -14.62
CA ALA A 42 -3.75 -36.00 -14.35
C ALA A 42 -3.38 -35.26 -13.06
N LEU A 43 -3.02 -35.98 -12.00
CA LEU A 43 -2.54 -35.36 -10.76
C LEU A 43 -1.20 -34.62 -10.97
N LYS A 44 -0.26 -35.24 -11.70
CA LYS A 44 1.02 -34.60 -12.04
C LYS A 44 0.83 -33.36 -12.92
N SER A 45 -0.07 -33.41 -13.91
CA SER A 45 -0.36 -32.26 -14.77
C SER A 45 -1.04 -31.15 -13.98
N GLN A 46 -1.99 -31.48 -13.10
CA GLN A 46 -2.63 -30.52 -12.18
C GLN A 46 -1.60 -29.87 -11.24
N ALA A 47 -0.70 -30.65 -10.64
CA ALA A 47 0.37 -30.13 -9.78
C ALA A 47 1.31 -29.17 -10.55
N THR A 48 1.63 -29.49 -11.80
CA THR A 48 2.42 -28.61 -12.68
C THR A 48 1.71 -27.29 -12.96
N ILE A 49 0.41 -27.34 -13.27
CA ILE A 49 -0.40 -26.14 -13.50
C ILE A 49 -0.46 -25.28 -12.22
N MET A 50 -0.65 -25.91 -11.06
CA MET A 50 -0.65 -25.20 -9.77
C MET A 50 0.69 -24.53 -9.48
N ALA A 51 1.81 -25.22 -9.71
CA ALA A 51 3.15 -24.66 -9.51
C ALA A 51 3.43 -23.47 -10.45
N ASN A 52 3.03 -23.56 -11.72
CA ASN A 52 3.19 -22.44 -12.67
C ASN A 52 2.33 -21.23 -12.26
N ASN A 53 1.08 -21.46 -11.86
CA ASN A 53 0.20 -20.39 -11.36
C ASN A 53 0.75 -19.76 -10.07
N GLN A 54 1.34 -20.55 -9.18
CA GLN A 54 1.99 -20.06 -7.97
C GLN A 54 3.22 -19.21 -8.30
N LEU A 55 4.07 -19.64 -9.25
CA LEU A 55 5.21 -18.86 -9.71
C LEU A 55 4.78 -17.54 -10.37
N ILE A 56 3.70 -17.56 -11.15
CA ILE A 56 3.11 -16.35 -11.75
C ILE A 56 2.66 -15.38 -10.65
N HIS A 57 1.98 -15.89 -9.61
CA HIS A 57 1.56 -15.09 -8.47
C HIS A 57 2.76 -14.51 -7.72
N GLU A 58 3.77 -15.32 -7.41
CA GLU A 58 5.00 -14.88 -6.73
C GLU A 58 5.76 -13.84 -7.56
N THR A 59 5.87 -14.04 -8.87
CA THR A 59 6.48 -13.07 -9.79
C THR A 59 5.67 -11.77 -9.84
N ALA A 60 4.34 -11.83 -9.78
CA ALA A 60 3.50 -10.64 -9.72
C ALA A 60 3.69 -9.89 -8.39
N LEU A 61 3.80 -10.59 -7.26
CA LEU A 61 4.15 -9.99 -5.96
C LEU A 61 5.55 -9.37 -5.97
N GLN A 62 6.53 -10.02 -6.62
CA GLN A 62 7.88 -9.47 -6.77
C GLN A 62 7.85 -8.19 -7.61
N LYS A 63 7.14 -8.18 -8.74
CA LYS A 63 6.98 -6.98 -9.57
C LYS A 63 6.29 -5.85 -8.81
N LEU A 64 5.29 -6.16 -7.99
CA LEU A 64 4.62 -5.16 -7.14
C LEU A 64 5.58 -4.61 -6.08
N THR A 65 6.36 -5.47 -5.42
CA THR A 65 7.37 -5.04 -4.45
C THR A 65 8.50 -4.25 -5.09
N ASP A 66 8.97 -4.61 -6.28
CA ASP A 66 9.94 -3.83 -7.06
C ASP A 66 9.34 -2.49 -7.51
N THR A 67 8.06 -2.45 -7.87
CA THR A 67 7.34 -1.22 -8.23
C THR A 67 7.18 -0.31 -7.00
N ILE A 68 6.90 -0.88 -5.82
CA ILE A 68 6.85 -0.15 -4.55
C ILE A 68 8.26 0.32 -4.15
N ALA A 69 9.29 -0.49 -4.35
CA ALA A 69 10.69 -0.11 -4.07
C ALA A 69 11.19 0.98 -5.05
N ALA A 70 10.75 0.93 -6.31
CA ALA A 70 11.02 1.96 -7.32
C ALA A 70 10.16 3.22 -7.12
N SER A 71 8.98 3.10 -6.51
CA SER A 71 8.10 4.21 -6.17
C SER A 71 8.51 4.80 -4.82
N LYS A 72 9.21 5.94 -4.83
CA LYS A 72 9.59 6.68 -3.62
C LYS A 72 8.36 7.27 -2.88
N VAL A 73 7.50 6.44 -2.29
CA VAL A 73 6.33 6.83 -1.45
C VAL A 73 5.82 5.62 -0.66
N HIS A 74 5.51 5.63 0.65
CA HIS A 74 5.26 6.69 1.62
C HIS A 74 6.05 6.39 2.94
N PRO A 75 6.14 7.37 3.84
CA PRO A 75 6.85 7.32 5.10
C PRO A 75 6.04 6.66 6.22
N ASN A 76 6.76 6.25 7.27
CA ASN A 76 6.30 5.52 8.46
C ASN A 76 5.31 6.31 9.36
N VAL A 77 4.83 7.48 8.93
CA VAL A 77 3.93 8.35 9.70
C VAL A 77 2.81 8.86 8.79
N PRO A 78 1.54 8.55 9.11
CA PRO A 78 0.40 9.12 8.40
C PRO A 78 0.37 10.65 8.54
N ILE A 79 0.13 11.36 7.44
CA ILE A 79 -0.06 12.84 7.45
C ILE A 79 -1.21 13.25 8.38
N SER A 80 -2.16 12.35 8.67
CA SER A 80 -3.24 12.56 9.64
C SER A 80 -2.79 12.76 11.09
N VAL A 81 -1.51 12.52 11.41
CA VAL A 81 -0.92 12.80 12.73
C VAL A 81 -0.51 14.27 12.87
N LEU A 82 -0.37 15.00 11.75
CA LEU A 82 -0.02 16.42 11.79
C LEU A 82 -1.24 17.29 12.12
N GLN A 83 -1.04 18.20 13.06
CA GLN A 83 -2.01 19.21 13.40
C GLN A 83 -2.17 20.19 12.22
N LYS A 84 -3.41 20.52 11.88
CA LYS A 84 -3.70 21.59 10.91
C LYS A 84 -3.31 22.94 11.52
N PHE A 85 -3.00 23.90 10.67
CA PHE A 85 -2.80 25.28 11.11
C PHE A 85 -4.04 25.78 11.87
N GLN A 86 -3.81 26.41 13.02
CA GLN A 86 -4.87 27.02 13.83
C GLN A 86 -4.82 28.55 13.68
N GLU A 87 -5.98 29.19 13.57
CA GLU A 87 -6.07 30.65 13.54
C GLU A 87 -5.52 31.23 14.86
N GLY A 88 -4.40 31.96 14.78
CA GLY A 88 -3.66 32.48 15.93
C GLY A 88 -2.29 31.81 16.18
N GLU A 89 -1.99 30.70 15.50
CA GLU A 89 -0.65 30.11 15.49
C GLU A 89 0.32 30.94 14.63
N ASP A 90 1.59 31.01 15.03
CA ASP A 90 2.66 31.63 14.24
C ASP A 90 2.96 30.77 13.00
N PRO A 91 2.80 31.31 11.77
CA PRO A 91 3.05 30.56 10.53
C PRO A 91 4.46 29.98 10.44
N ASP A 92 5.48 30.71 10.91
CA ASP A 92 6.87 30.24 10.91
C ASP A 92 7.06 29.01 11.81
N SER A 93 6.46 29.05 13.00
CA SER A 93 6.46 27.93 13.95
C SER A 93 5.75 26.70 13.38
N PHE A 94 4.62 26.91 12.70
CA PHE A 94 3.88 25.83 12.02
C PHE A 94 4.74 25.14 10.94
N PHE A 95 5.36 25.91 10.03
CA PHE A 95 6.24 25.35 8.99
C PHE A 95 7.46 24.64 9.60
N THR A 96 8.04 25.19 10.67
CA THR A 96 9.17 24.55 11.37
C THR A 96 8.78 23.20 11.95
N ASN A 97 7.59 23.09 12.55
CA ASN A 97 7.09 21.83 13.08
C ASN A 97 6.83 20.80 11.97
N PHE A 98 6.24 21.24 10.85
CA PHE A 98 6.05 20.39 9.68
C PHE A 98 7.40 19.85 9.16
N GLU A 99 8.40 20.71 8.96
CA GLU A 99 9.72 20.32 8.46
C GLU A 99 10.42 19.33 9.39
N ARG A 100 10.29 19.52 10.71
CA ARG A 100 10.82 18.60 11.71
C ARG A 100 10.20 17.22 11.56
N VAL A 101 8.87 17.14 11.45
CA VAL A 101 8.17 15.86 11.29
C VAL A 101 8.53 15.22 9.95
N ALA A 102 8.45 15.97 8.86
CA ALA A 102 8.77 15.51 7.52
C ALA A 102 10.20 14.97 7.41
N SER A 103 11.17 15.66 8.04
CA SER A 103 12.56 15.23 8.10
C SER A 103 12.73 13.96 8.94
N SER A 104 12.11 13.92 10.13
CA SER A 104 12.19 12.75 11.03
C SER A 104 11.60 11.49 10.41
N ALA A 105 10.57 11.64 9.59
CA ALA A 105 9.89 10.56 8.90
C ALA A 105 10.44 10.33 7.47
N GLN A 106 11.52 11.03 7.09
CA GLN A 106 12.23 10.88 5.81
C GLN A 106 11.34 11.07 4.58
N TRP A 107 10.47 12.10 4.61
CA TRP A 107 9.58 12.41 3.50
C TRP A 107 10.39 12.99 2.33
N PRO A 108 10.13 12.60 1.07
CA PRO A 108 10.81 13.19 -0.08
C PRO A 108 10.47 14.68 -0.20
N GLU A 109 11.48 15.56 -0.19
CA GLU A 109 11.32 17.02 -0.21
C GLU A 109 10.48 17.51 -1.40
N GLU A 110 10.54 16.81 -2.54
CA GLU A 110 9.81 17.13 -3.75
C GLU A 110 8.28 17.04 -3.56
N ARG A 111 7.84 16.28 -2.55
CA ARG A 111 6.41 16.08 -2.24
C ARG A 111 5.92 16.90 -1.06
N TRP A 112 6.80 17.61 -0.34
CA TRP A 112 6.41 18.38 0.84
C TRP A 112 5.32 19.43 0.53
N GLY A 113 5.36 20.03 -0.67
CA GLY A 113 4.31 20.95 -1.13
C GLY A 113 2.92 20.30 -1.23
N GLN A 114 2.85 19.02 -1.61
CA GLN A 114 1.59 18.27 -1.66
C GLN A 114 1.11 17.86 -0.27
N TYR A 115 2.05 17.57 0.64
CA TYR A 115 1.74 17.16 2.01
C TYR A 115 1.30 18.29 2.92
N ILE A 116 1.79 19.52 2.71
CA ILE A 116 1.38 20.68 3.50
C ILE A 116 -0.02 21.17 3.12
N ALA A 117 -0.44 21.02 1.85
CA ALA A 117 -1.71 21.52 1.34
C ALA A 117 -2.95 21.19 2.21
N PRO A 118 -3.19 19.94 2.67
CA PRO A 118 -4.34 19.62 3.53
C PRO A 118 -4.22 20.12 4.97
N LEU A 119 -3.04 20.59 5.39
CA LEU A 119 -2.76 21.09 6.73
C LEU A 119 -2.96 22.61 6.84
N LEU A 120 -2.96 23.32 5.71
CA LEU A 120 -3.20 24.75 5.65
C LEU A 120 -4.70 25.04 5.71
N THR A 121 -5.07 26.06 6.48
CA THR A 121 -6.44 26.54 6.65
C THR A 121 -6.48 28.07 6.49
N GLY A 122 -7.65 28.62 6.18
CA GLY A 122 -7.88 30.07 6.12
C GLY A 122 -6.90 30.81 5.19
N ILE A 123 -6.24 31.83 5.73
CA ILE A 123 -5.35 32.71 4.97
C ILE A 123 -4.14 31.99 4.35
N LEU A 124 -3.59 30.97 5.04
CA LEU A 124 -2.47 30.19 4.51
C LEU A 124 -2.91 29.33 3.32
N GLN A 125 -4.13 28.81 3.34
CA GLN A 125 -4.68 28.02 2.23
C GLN A 125 -4.87 28.91 0.98
N THR A 126 -5.37 30.13 1.15
CA THR A 126 -5.47 31.11 0.06
C THR A 126 -4.10 31.51 -0.47
N ALA A 127 -3.12 31.74 0.41
CA ALA A 127 -1.75 32.04 0.02
C ALA A 127 -1.10 30.87 -0.74
N TYR A 128 -1.35 29.62 -0.33
CA TYR A 128 -0.87 28.41 -0.99
C TYR A 128 -1.41 28.28 -2.42
N GLN A 129 -2.71 28.50 -2.62
CA GLN A 129 -3.33 28.43 -3.96
C GLN A 129 -2.71 29.44 -4.92
N ALA A 130 -2.37 30.63 -4.43
CA ALA A 130 -1.68 31.65 -5.22
C ALA A 130 -0.20 31.30 -5.48
N ALA A 131 0.47 30.65 -4.52
CA ALA A 131 1.88 30.27 -4.62
C ALA A 131 2.12 29.01 -5.48
N ASN A 132 1.11 28.15 -5.62
CA ASN A 132 1.22 26.87 -6.34
C ASN A 132 0.08 26.65 -7.37
N PRO A 133 -0.12 27.55 -8.34
CA PRO A 133 -1.22 27.44 -9.31
C PRO A 133 -1.10 26.20 -10.22
N GLY A 134 0.11 25.65 -10.39
CA GLY A 134 0.39 24.49 -11.25
C GLY A 134 0.69 23.18 -10.51
N GLY A 135 0.68 23.16 -9.17
CA GLY A 135 0.97 21.94 -8.39
C GLY A 135 2.44 21.47 -8.41
N THR A 136 3.32 22.19 -9.10
CA THR A 136 4.73 21.82 -9.37
C THR A 136 5.73 22.73 -8.67
N THR A 137 5.27 23.75 -7.93
CA THR A 137 6.15 24.68 -7.23
C THR A 137 6.91 23.94 -6.11
N PRO A 138 8.25 24.08 -6.03
CA PRO A 138 9.03 23.52 -4.93
C PRO A 138 8.54 24.02 -3.57
N TYR A 139 8.59 23.16 -2.54
CA TYR A 139 8.14 23.50 -1.19
C TYR A 139 8.78 24.79 -0.64
N LYS A 140 10.08 25.01 -0.89
CA LYS A 140 10.80 26.20 -0.41
C LYS A 140 10.20 27.50 -0.96
N ASP A 141 9.76 27.50 -2.21
CA ASP A 141 9.14 28.64 -2.85
C ASP A 141 7.70 28.84 -2.33
N ILE A 142 6.96 27.74 -2.13
CA ILE A 142 5.63 27.76 -1.49
C ILE A 142 5.72 28.38 -0.09
N LYS A 143 6.64 27.90 0.77
CA LYS A 143 6.86 28.41 2.13
C LYS A 143 7.17 29.90 2.08
N ARG A 144 8.14 30.33 1.26
CA ARG A 144 8.52 31.74 1.14
C ARG A 144 7.33 32.61 0.73
N SER A 145 6.62 32.26 -0.34
CA SER A 145 5.48 33.08 -0.81
C SER A 145 4.33 33.15 0.19
N ILE A 146 4.08 32.07 0.95
CA ILE A 146 3.09 32.07 2.01
C ILE A 146 3.54 32.98 3.17
N LEU A 147 4.79 32.84 3.62
CA LEU A 147 5.35 33.67 4.70
C LEU A 147 5.47 35.14 4.30
N GLU A 148 5.78 35.46 3.04
CA GLU A 148 5.76 36.84 2.55
C GLU A 148 4.34 37.40 2.56
N ARG A 149 3.34 36.62 2.16
CA ARG A 149 1.96 37.08 2.11
C ARG A 149 1.36 37.29 3.50
N VAL A 150 1.69 36.43 4.46
CA VAL A 150 1.22 36.56 5.84
C VAL A 150 2.11 37.49 6.66
N GLY A 151 3.42 37.52 6.39
CA GLY A 151 4.39 38.42 7.03
C GLY A 151 4.28 39.87 6.57
N HIS A 152 3.80 40.15 5.35
CA HIS A 152 3.40 41.50 4.95
C HIS A 152 2.17 42.01 5.71
N ASP A 153 1.45 41.14 6.42
CA ASP A 153 0.46 41.55 7.41
C ASP A 153 1.15 41.91 8.74
N THR A 154 1.98 42.95 8.68
CA THR A 154 2.49 43.65 9.87
C THR A 154 1.36 44.03 10.83
N GLU A 155 0.12 44.16 10.35
CA GLU A 155 -1.04 44.41 11.20
C GLU A 155 -1.40 43.21 12.07
N TYR A 156 -1.19 41.96 11.63
CA TYR A 156 -1.32 40.77 12.47
C TYR A 156 -0.39 40.86 13.68
N TYR A 157 0.92 41.05 13.47
CA TYR A 157 1.89 41.18 14.55
C TYR A 157 1.59 42.37 15.46
N ARG A 158 1.20 43.52 14.90
CA ARG A 158 0.82 44.71 15.68
C ARG A 158 -0.45 44.47 16.49
N MET A 159 -1.44 43.77 15.95
CA MET A 159 -2.69 43.45 16.63
C MET A 159 -2.43 42.44 17.75
N THR A 160 -1.72 41.34 17.49
CA THR A 160 -1.34 40.36 18.51
C THR A 160 -0.48 40.98 19.61
N PHE A 161 0.46 41.86 19.26
CA PHE A 161 1.27 42.60 20.24
C PHE A 161 0.40 43.54 21.10
N ARG A 162 -0.61 44.19 20.52
CA ARG A 162 -1.56 45.04 21.26
C ARG A 162 -2.52 44.25 22.14
N GLU A 163 -2.86 43.04 21.73
CA GLU A 163 -3.81 42.16 22.44
C GLU A 163 -3.13 41.30 23.51
N VAL A 164 -1.80 41.13 23.44
CA VAL A 164 -1.04 40.40 24.44
C VAL A 164 -1.20 41.07 25.81
N LYS A 165 -1.79 40.33 26.74
CA LYS A 165 -1.95 40.76 28.13
C LYS A 165 -1.25 39.78 29.05
N TRP A 166 -0.76 40.33 30.14
CA TRP A 166 -0.22 39.52 31.22
C TRP A 166 -1.32 38.67 31.85
N GLY A 167 -1.15 37.34 31.85
CA GLY A 167 -2.00 36.46 32.65
C GLY A 167 -1.59 36.52 34.12
N GLN A 168 -2.52 36.71 35.06
CA GLN A 168 -2.18 36.84 36.50
C GLN A 168 -1.41 35.65 37.09
N SER A 169 -1.41 34.49 36.42
CA SER A 169 -0.66 33.28 36.79
C SER A 169 0.56 33.00 35.90
N GLU A 170 0.91 33.89 34.97
CA GLU A 170 2.04 33.72 34.05
C GLU A 170 3.36 34.17 34.67
N ASP A 171 4.42 33.42 34.41
CA ASP A 171 5.78 33.75 34.83
C ASP A 171 6.38 34.92 34.00
N PRO A 172 7.04 35.91 34.65
CA PRO A 172 7.66 37.05 33.96
C PRO A 172 8.63 36.74 32.85
N HIS A 173 9.44 35.68 32.97
CA HIS A 173 10.37 35.32 31.91
C HIS A 173 9.62 34.78 30.70
N THR A 174 8.62 33.93 30.94
CA THR A 174 7.78 33.36 29.88
C THR A 174 7.04 34.46 29.11
N PHE A 175 6.46 35.44 29.82
CA PHE A 175 5.82 36.59 29.18
C PHE A 175 6.82 37.42 28.36
N TYR A 176 8.00 37.72 28.92
CA TYR A 176 9.04 38.48 28.22
C TYR A 176 9.45 37.83 26.90
N PHE A 177 9.70 36.51 26.89
CA PHE A 177 10.07 35.81 25.67
C PHE A 177 8.96 35.85 24.63
N ARG A 178 7.70 35.69 25.04
CA ARG A 178 6.54 35.73 24.16
C ARG A 178 6.34 37.11 23.52
N VAL A 179 6.47 38.19 24.31
CA VAL A 179 6.37 39.57 23.79
C VAL A 179 7.57 39.94 22.93
N LYS A 180 8.78 39.49 23.29
CA LYS A 180 10.00 39.74 22.53
C LYS A 180 9.96 39.09 21.15
N ASP A 181 9.45 37.88 21.05
CA ASP A 181 9.35 37.16 19.77
C ASP A 181 8.37 37.83 18.79
N LEU A 182 7.33 38.49 19.33
CA LEU A 182 6.37 39.29 18.56
C LEU A 182 6.93 40.64 18.06
N GLY A 183 7.98 41.18 18.69
CA GLY A 183 8.51 42.53 18.42
C GLY A 183 9.82 42.58 17.62
N LEU A 184 10.39 41.43 17.25
CA LEU A 184 11.68 41.33 16.55
C LEU A 184 11.58 40.81 15.11
N LYS A 185 10.36 40.68 14.57
CA LYS A 185 10.09 40.20 13.21
C LYS A 185 9.57 41.34 12.32
#